data_AF-A0A9N9P8B4-F1
#
_entry.id   AF-A0A9N9P8B4-F1
#
_cell.length_a   1.000
_cell.length_b   1.000
_cell.length_c   1.000
_cell.angle_alpha   90.00
_cell.angle_beta   90.00
_cell.angle_gamma   90.00
#
_symmetry.space_group_name_H-M   'P 1'
#
loop_
_entity.id
_entity.type
_entity.pdbx_description
1 polymer ?
#
loop_
_entity_poly.entity_id
_entity_poly.type
_entity_poly.pdbx_seq_one_letter_code
_entity_poly.pdbx_strand_id
1 'polypeptide(L)'
;MNLSQKLKTLALITKDEKFYESLDKLETLPRVEKEKKFRELLKKIDISEFGLNRVCLTSNSEDLMEYQMYENRRMAIMKRIFSFAKQHELEHVPFELMSIPNNNIIGSGLDGKQLEQVHKHICKADIASKDWQPDYVKEKRIPSFLLESPSTPSVNPSKKVKSLWGNMPAIDIVKIAFNELANGKSSFNKPINLLFAA
;
A
#
# COMPACT_ATOMS: atom_id res chain seq x y z
N MET A 1 -11.20 -27.83 10.82
CA MET A 1 -10.48 -27.94 9.53
C MET A 1 -10.93 -29.20 8.78
N ASN A 2 -11.62 -29.04 7.65
CA ASN A 2 -12.11 -30.15 6.81
C ASN A 2 -10.96 -30.79 6.01
N LEU A 3 -11.06 -32.06 5.62
CA LEU A 3 -10.12 -32.77 4.75
C LEU A 3 -9.74 -31.97 3.49
N SER A 4 -10.69 -31.25 2.89
CA SER A 4 -10.46 -30.37 1.75
C SER A 4 -9.44 -29.25 2.05
N GLN A 5 -9.55 -28.59 3.22
CA GLN A 5 -8.60 -27.57 3.66
C GLN A 5 -7.21 -28.19 3.95
N LYS A 6 -7.16 -29.40 4.51
CA LYS A 6 -5.89 -30.11 4.75
C LYS A 6 -5.16 -30.43 3.45
N LEU A 7 -5.90 -30.91 2.43
CA LEU A 7 -5.34 -31.21 1.11
C LEU A 7 -4.84 -29.95 0.39
N LYS A 8 -5.59 -28.83 0.47
CA LYS A 8 -5.12 -27.54 -0.05
C LYS A 8 -3.84 -27.09 0.62
N THR A 9 -3.77 -27.15 1.94
CA THR A 9 -2.60 -26.77 2.74
C THR A 9 -1.38 -27.63 2.40
N LEU A 10 -1.54 -28.95 2.25
CA LEU A 10 -0.47 -29.86 1.85
C LEU A 10 0.02 -29.60 0.43
N ALA A 11 -0.89 -29.42 -0.54
CA ALA A 11 -0.53 -29.09 -1.92
C ALA A 11 0.24 -27.77 -2.00
N LEU A 12 -0.14 -26.80 -1.16
CA LEU A 12 0.58 -25.56 -0.96
C LEU A 12 1.98 -25.85 -0.38
N ILE A 13 2.14 -26.56 0.74
CA ILE A 13 3.47 -26.86 1.32
C ILE A 13 4.41 -27.53 0.31
N THR A 14 3.93 -28.52 -0.45
CA THR A 14 4.74 -29.21 -1.48
C THR A 14 5.20 -28.26 -2.59
N LYS A 15 4.46 -27.20 -2.90
CA LYS A 15 4.90 -26.17 -3.85
C LYS A 15 6.05 -25.33 -3.29
N ASP A 16 6.05 -25.04 -2.00
CA ASP A 16 7.13 -24.26 -1.36
C ASP A 16 8.44 -25.05 -1.31
N GLU A 17 8.38 -26.32 -0.93
CA GLU A 17 9.56 -27.19 -0.88
C GLU A 17 10.23 -27.29 -2.25
N LYS A 18 9.44 -27.51 -3.31
CA LYS A 18 9.94 -27.53 -4.69
C LYS A 18 10.53 -26.18 -5.13
N PHE A 19 9.97 -25.08 -4.63
CA PHE A 19 10.50 -23.75 -4.89
C PHE A 19 11.87 -23.57 -4.25
N TYR A 20 12.03 -23.93 -2.97
CA TYR A 20 13.32 -23.85 -2.29
C TYR A 20 14.37 -24.76 -2.93
N GLU A 21 14.01 -26.00 -3.26
CA GLU A 21 14.91 -26.92 -3.97
C GLU A 21 15.34 -26.34 -5.33
N SER A 22 14.44 -25.61 -6.01
CA SER A 22 14.76 -24.94 -7.27
C SER A 22 15.77 -23.81 -7.05
N LEU A 23 15.66 -23.03 -5.98
CA LEU A 23 16.65 -21.99 -5.64
C LEU A 23 18.02 -22.59 -5.32
N ASP A 24 18.05 -23.68 -4.55
CA ASP A 24 19.31 -24.33 -4.16
C ASP A 24 20.02 -24.91 -5.41
N LYS A 25 19.26 -25.44 -6.39
CA LYS A 25 19.80 -25.85 -7.69
C LYS A 25 20.38 -24.70 -8.52
N LEU A 26 19.95 -23.46 -8.29
CA LEU A 26 20.53 -22.30 -8.97
C LEU A 26 21.88 -21.90 -8.40
N GLU A 27 22.21 -22.27 -7.15
CA GLU A 27 23.41 -21.84 -6.46
C GLU A 27 24.69 -22.24 -7.22
N THR A 28 24.69 -23.43 -7.80
CA THR A 28 25.82 -24.04 -8.53
C THR A 28 26.02 -23.51 -9.95
N LEU A 29 25.09 -22.70 -10.47
CA LEU A 29 25.15 -22.23 -11.86
C LEU A 29 26.07 -21.00 -12.02
N PRO A 30 26.71 -20.84 -13.21
CA PRO A 30 27.38 -19.60 -13.58
C PRO A 30 26.43 -18.40 -13.54
N ARG A 31 26.94 -17.19 -13.25
CA ARG A 31 26.13 -15.98 -13.03
C ARG A 31 25.10 -15.71 -14.13
N VAL A 32 25.49 -15.81 -15.41
CA VAL A 32 24.61 -15.52 -16.55
C VAL A 32 23.47 -16.53 -16.66
N GLU A 33 23.75 -17.82 -16.48
CA GLU A 33 22.73 -18.87 -16.49
C GLU A 33 21.83 -18.81 -15.27
N LYS A 34 22.41 -18.49 -14.10
CA LYS A 34 21.71 -18.28 -12.84
C LYS A 34 20.68 -17.17 -12.96
N GLU A 35 21.07 -16.00 -13.48
CA GLU A 35 20.15 -14.89 -13.70
C GLU A 35 18.99 -15.29 -14.63
N LYS A 36 19.29 -15.93 -15.76
CA LYS A 36 18.28 -16.38 -16.71
C LYS A 36 17.28 -17.34 -16.08
N LYS A 37 17.75 -18.39 -15.40
CA LYS A 37 16.86 -19.37 -14.75
C LYS A 37 16.14 -18.79 -13.54
N PHE A 38 16.73 -17.84 -12.83
CA PHE A 38 16.06 -17.11 -11.76
C PHE A 38 14.88 -16.30 -12.30
N ARG A 39 15.07 -15.58 -13.41
CA ARG A 39 13.97 -14.88 -14.12
C ARG A 39 12.85 -15.84 -14.53
N GLU A 40 13.19 -17.00 -15.08
CA GLU A 40 12.20 -18.03 -15.45
C GLU A 40 11.46 -18.58 -14.22
N LEU A 41 12.17 -18.82 -13.12
CA LEU A 41 11.57 -19.28 -11.86
C LEU A 41 10.58 -18.25 -11.31
N LEU A 42 10.96 -16.97 -11.27
CA LEU A 42 10.10 -15.90 -10.79
C LEU A 42 8.86 -15.69 -11.68
N LYS A 43 8.98 -15.87 -13.00
CA LYS A 43 7.81 -15.87 -13.90
C LYS A 43 6.84 -17.02 -13.61
N LYS A 44 7.33 -18.20 -13.23
CA LYS A 44 6.49 -19.37 -12.90
C LYS A 44 5.71 -19.22 -11.60
N ILE A 45 6.22 -18.43 -10.66
CA ILE A 45 5.59 -18.20 -9.35
C ILE A 45 4.39 -17.26 -9.48
N ASP A 46 4.19 -16.68 -10.66
CA ASP A 46 3.21 -15.62 -10.91
C ASP A 46 3.25 -14.57 -9.81
N ILE A 47 4.36 -13.84 -9.72
CA ILE A 47 4.53 -12.74 -8.76
C ILE A 47 3.40 -11.69 -8.92
N SER A 48 2.68 -11.69 -10.04
CA SER A 48 1.50 -10.84 -10.18
C SER A 48 0.37 -11.22 -9.21
N GLU A 49 0.22 -12.51 -8.85
CA GLU A 49 -0.68 -12.94 -7.76
C GLU A 49 -0.23 -12.37 -6.41
N PHE A 50 1.08 -12.18 -6.22
CA PHE A 50 1.63 -11.55 -5.01
C PHE A 50 1.35 -10.03 -5.00
N GLY A 51 1.09 -9.43 -6.16
CA GLY A 51 1.00 -7.98 -6.34
C GLY A 51 -0.26 -7.36 -5.74
N LEU A 52 -1.46 -7.77 -6.14
CA LEU A 52 -2.62 -6.88 -5.98
C LEU A 52 -3.99 -7.55 -5.80
N ASN A 53 -4.10 -8.88 -5.89
CA ASN A 53 -5.38 -9.55 -5.64
C ASN A 53 -5.59 -9.76 -4.14
N ARG A 54 -5.81 -8.65 -3.41
CA ARG A 54 -6.31 -8.69 -2.04
C ARG A 54 -7.77 -9.14 -2.12
N VAL A 55 -8.00 -10.44 -2.04
CA VAL A 55 -9.34 -11.01 -1.93
C VAL A 55 -10.04 -10.28 -0.79
N CYS A 56 -11.16 -9.61 -1.12
CA CYS A 56 -11.95 -8.88 -0.15
C CYS A 56 -12.55 -9.91 0.81
N LEU A 57 -11.94 -10.10 1.98
CA LEU A 57 -12.38 -11.11 2.94
C LEU A 57 -13.78 -10.76 3.44
N THR A 58 -14.70 -11.70 3.30
CA THR A 58 -15.96 -11.70 4.03
C THR A 58 -15.68 -11.89 5.52
N SER A 59 -16.53 -11.34 6.39
CA SER A 59 -16.29 -11.16 7.83
C SER A 59 -16.25 -12.44 8.69
N ASN A 60 -15.95 -13.61 8.11
CA ASN A 60 -15.87 -14.85 8.88
C ASN A 60 -14.47 -14.99 9.51
N SER A 61 -14.43 -15.38 10.79
CA SER A 61 -13.18 -15.50 11.56
C SER A 61 -12.23 -16.59 11.04
N GLU A 62 -12.77 -17.64 10.42
CA GLU A 62 -11.96 -18.70 9.79
C GLU A 62 -11.20 -18.18 8.56
N ASP A 63 -11.81 -17.28 7.79
CA ASP A 63 -11.19 -16.66 6.60
C ASP A 63 -9.99 -15.78 6.99
N LEU A 64 -10.03 -15.18 8.19
CA LEU A 64 -8.95 -14.33 8.70
C LEU A 64 -7.67 -15.14 9.01
N MET A 65 -7.80 -16.32 9.62
CA MET A 65 -6.64 -17.16 9.94
C MET A 65 -5.98 -17.71 8.66
N GLU A 66 -6.78 -18.17 7.70
CA GLU A 66 -6.29 -18.66 6.41
C GLU A 66 -5.56 -17.55 5.64
N TYR A 67 -6.10 -16.33 5.66
CA TYR A 67 -5.45 -15.16 5.09
C TYR A 67 -4.13 -14.82 5.79
N GLN A 68 -4.08 -14.82 7.12
CA GLN A 68 -2.85 -14.57 7.86
C GLN A 68 -1.77 -15.62 7.55
N MET A 69 -2.15 -16.90 7.47
CA MET A 69 -1.23 -17.97 7.07
C MET A 69 -0.71 -17.77 5.65
N TYR A 70 -1.58 -17.40 4.71
CA TYR A 70 -1.22 -17.09 3.34
C TYR A 70 -0.24 -15.90 3.27
N GLU A 71 -0.53 -14.80 3.97
CA GLU A 71 0.33 -13.61 4.03
C GLU A 71 1.70 -13.90 4.64
N ASN A 72 1.74 -14.63 5.76
CA ASN A 72 3.01 -15.00 6.40
C ASN A 72 3.88 -15.85 5.47
N ARG A 73 3.27 -16.81 4.78
CA ARG A 73 3.94 -17.65 3.80
C ARG A 73 4.44 -16.84 2.61
N ARG A 74 3.59 -15.96 2.08
CA ARG A 74 3.91 -15.02 1.01
C ARG A 74 5.16 -14.21 1.35
N MET A 75 5.18 -13.64 2.56
CA MET A 75 6.32 -12.87 3.06
C MET A 75 7.58 -13.72 3.24
N ALA A 76 7.46 -14.98 3.67
CA ALA A 76 8.59 -15.89 3.78
C ALA A 76 9.24 -16.19 2.41
N ILE A 77 8.42 -16.46 1.39
CA ILE A 77 8.87 -16.68 0.01
C ILE A 77 9.58 -15.44 -0.52
N MET A 78 8.96 -14.27 -0.38
CA MET A 78 9.55 -13.00 -0.84
C MET A 78 10.87 -12.70 -0.14
N LYS A 79 10.94 -12.91 1.18
CA LYS A 79 12.17 -12.73 1.96
C LYS A 79 13.29 -13.65 1.45
N ARG A 80 12.99 -14.91 1.11
CA ARG A 80 13.97 -15.83 0.53
C ARG A 80 14.41 -15.40 -0.86
N ILE A 81 13.49 -14.98 -1.73
CA ILE A 81 13.78 -14.45 -3.08
C ILE A 81 14.77 -13.28 -2.99
N PHE A 82 14.47 -12.29 -2.15
CA PHE A 82 15.34 -11.12 -1.99
C PHE A 82 16.70 -11.48 -1.37
N SER A 83 16.72 -12.41 -0.41
CA SER A 83 17.99 -12.87 0.18
C SER A 83 18.88 -13.56 -0.85
N PHE A 84 18.30 -14.44 -1.68
CA PHE A 84 19.00 -15.09 -2.78
C PHE A 84 19.50 -14.09 -3.82
N ALA A 85 18.63 -13.15 -4.22
CA ALA A 85 18.99 -12.10 -5.18
C ALA A 85 20.15 -11.25 -4.67
N LYS A 86 20.12 -10.85 -3.40
CA LYS A 86 21.20 -10.08 -2.75
C LYS A 86 22.50 -10.88 -2.68
N GLN A 87 22.45 -12.14 -2.27
CA GLN A 87 23.63 -13.02 -2.17
C GLN A 87 24.36 -13.19 -3.50
N HIS A 88 23.64 -13.13 -4.62
CA HIS A 88 24.19 -13.35 -5.95
C HIS A 88 24.25 -12.11 -6.85
N GLU A 89 24.08 -10.91 -6.28
CA GLU A 89 24.09 -9.64 -7.02
C GLU A 89 23.06 -9.60 -8.18
N LEU A 90 21.84 -10.10 -7.92
CA LEU A 90 20.70 -10.15 -8.83
C LEU A 90 19.51 -9.33 -8.32
N GLU A 91 19.75 -8.31 -7.48
CA GLU A 91 18.69 -7.50 -6.86
C GLU A 91 17.82 -6.76 -7.90
N HIS A 92 18.36 -6.44 -9.08
CA HIS A 92 17.61 -5.84 -10.18
C HIS A 92 16.48 -6.74 -10.70
N VAL A 93 16.63 -8.07 -10.61
CA VAL A 93 15.67 -9.01 -11.20
C VAL A 93 14.29 -8.95 -10.51
N PRO A 94 14.16 -9.06 -9.18
CA PRO A 94 12.87 -8.88 -8.52
C PRO A 94 12.26 -7.48 -8.72
N PHE A 95 13.08 -6.43 -8.75
CA PHE A 95 12.59 -5.05 -8.93
C PHE A 95 11.99 -4.82 -10.32
N GLU A 96 12.62 -5.35 -11.37
CA GLU A 96 12.08 -5.29 -12.72
C GLU A 96 10.71 -5.97 -12.80
N LEU A 97 10.54 -7.13 -12.16
CA LEU A 97 9.28 -7.87 -12.15
C LEU A 97 8.17 -7.18 -11.36
N MET A 98 8.52 -6.50 -10.26
CA MET A 98 7.57 -5.69 -9.49
C MET A 98 7.19 -4.37 -10.19
N SER A 99 8.05 -3.90 -11.09
CA SER A 99 7.84 -2.65 -11.83
C SER A 99 7.05 -2.84 -13.12
N ILE A 100 6.70 -4.07 -13.50
CA ILE A 100 5.87 -4.31 -14.68
C ILE A 100 4.49 -3.70 -14.38
N PRO A 101 4.10 -2.61 -15.05
CA PRO A 101 2.78 -2.05 -14.86
C PRO A 101 1.77 -3.11 -15.29
N ASN A 102 0.87 -3.48 -14.37
CA ASN A 102 -0.30 -4.27 -14.73
C ASN A 102 -1.15 -3.39 -15.64
N ASN A 103 -0.90 -3.44 -16.96
CA ASN A 103 -1.60 -2.68 -17.98
C ASN A 103 -3.12 -2.99 -18.02
N ASN A 104 -3.57 -3.98 -17.25
CA ASN A 104 -4.97 -4.37 -17.09
C ASN A 104 -5.64 -3.81 -15.82
N ILE A 105 -4.96 -3.00 -15.01
CA ILE A 105 -5.53 -2.35 -13.81
C ILE A 105 -5.50 -0.83 -14.00
N ILE A 106 -6.07 -0.35 -15.12
CA ILE A 106 -6.53 1.04 -15.24
C ILE A 106 -8.04 1.00 -14.98
N GLY A 107 -8.36 0.68 -13.73
CA GLY A 107 -9.67 0.85 -13.13
C GLY A 107 -9.42 1.53 -11.80
N SER A 108 -9.66 2.83 -11.76
CA SER A 108 -9.66 3.72 -10.60
C SER A 108 -10.77 3.38 -9.59
N GLY A 109 -11.02 2.08 -9.36
CA GLY A 109 -12.10 1.58 -8.54
C GLY A 109 -11.55 0.96 -7.28
N LEU A 110 -11.35 1.77 -6.25
CA LEU A 110 -11.29 1.34 -4.86
C LEU A 110 -11.46 2.60 -3.99
N ASP A 111 -12.71 2.82 -3.62
CA ASP A 111 -13.20 3.64 -2.51
C ASP A 111 -12.07 3.91 -1.50
N GLY A 112 -11.71 5.18 -1.32
CA GLY A 112 -10.54 5.67 -0.59
C GLY A 112 -10.35 5.17 0.86
N LYS A 113 -11.24 4.32 1.35
CA LYS A 113 -11.17 3.58 2.63
C LYS A 113 -10.01 2.59 2.71
N GLN A 114 -9.57 1.98 1.60
CA GLN A 114 -8.47 0.98 1.66
C GLN A 114 -7.08 1.62 1.74
N LEU A 115 -6.88 2.73 1.03
CA LEU A 115 -5.65 3.53 1.19
C LEU A 115 -5.54 4.05 2.63
N GLU A 116 -6.66 4.43 3.25
CA GLU A 116 -6.70 4.92 4.64
C GLU A 116 -6.17 3.90 5.65
N GLN A 117 -6.53 2.62 5.54
CA GLN A 117 -6.09 1.59 6.50
C GLN A 117 -4.58 1.32 6.40
N VAL A 118 -4.05 1.19 5.18
CA VAL A 118 -2.61 0.97 4.98
C VAL A 118 -1.84 2.24 5.36
N HIS A 119 -2.31 3.41 4.91
CA HIS A 119 -1.71 4.71 5.21
C HIS A 119 -1.62 4.94 6.72
N LYS A 120 -2.66 4.63 7.50
CA LYS A 120 -2.63 4.76 8.98
C LYS A 120 -1.48 4.00 9.64
N HIS A 121 -1.05 2.86 9.09
CA HIS A 121 0.04 2.06 9.66
C HIS A 121 1.45 2.51 9.21
N ILE A 122 1.56 3.14 8.04
CA ILE A 122 2.85 3.58 7.47
C ILE A 122 3.10 5.09 7.63
N CYS A 123 2.05 5.87 7.87
CA CYS A 123 2.13 7.31 8.07
C CYS A 123 2.75 7.61 9.43
N LYS A 124 4.04 7.94 9.41
CA LYS A 124 4.80 8.39 10.58
C LYS A 124 4.75 9.91 10.77
N ALA A 125 3.85 10.60 10.07
CA ALA A 125 3.68 12.02 10.27
C ALA A 125 3.15 12.27 11.68
N ASP A 126 3.59 13.35 12.32
CA ASP A 126 3.17 13.70 13.69
C ASP A 126 1.64 13.76 13.82
N ILE A 127 0.91 14.08 12.75
CA ILE A 127 -0.55 14.11 12.68
C ILE A 127 -1.23 12.75 12.93
N ALA A 128 -0.52 11.64 12.72
CA ALA A 128 -1.01 10.29 12.99
C ALA A 128 -0.72 9.83 14.44
N SER A 129 0.00 10.63 15.25
CA SER A 129 0.27 10.30 16.65
C SER A 129 -1.00 10.34 17.50
N LYS A 130 -1.13 9.44 18.48
CA LYS A 130 -2.23 9.46 19.46
C LYS A 130 -2.25 10.73 20.30
N ASP A 131 -1.08 11.33 20.50
CA ASP A 131 -0.90 12.55 21.27
C ASP A 131 -0.92 13.80 20.37
N TRP A 132 -1.23 13.64 19.08
CA TRP A 132 -1.31 14.78 18.18
C TRP A 132 -2.44 15.71 18.60
N GLN A 133 -2.11 16.98 18.71
CA GLN A 133 -3.05 18.06 18.89
C GLN A 133 -2.80 19.13 17.83
N PRO A 134 -3.85 19.72 17.27
CA PRO A 134 -3.70 20.83 16.34
C PRO A 134 -3.12 22.05 17.08
N ASP A 135 -2.40 22.90 16.37
CA ASP A 135 -1.61 23.98 16.98
C ASP A 135 -2.47 24.96 17.79
N TYR A 136 -3.71 25.21 17.39
CA TYR A 136 -4.61 26.06 18.16
C TYR A 136 -4.90 25.52 19.58
N VAL A 137 -4.90 24.20 19.78
CA VAL A 137 -5.03 23.60 21.13
C VAL A 137 -3.76 23.84 21.93
N LYS A 138 -2.58 23.64 21.33
CA LYS A 138 -1.28 23.88 21.97
C LYS A 138 -1.07 25.35 22.33
N GLU A 139 -1.50 26.26 21.46
CA GLU A 139 -1.45 27.71 21.61
C GLU A 139 -2.55 28.29 22.49
N LYS A 140 -3.51 27.46 22.96
CA LYS A 140 -4.71 27.90 23.70
C LYS A 140 -5.51 28.98 22.95
N ARG A 141 -5.53 28.90 21.62
CA ARG A 141 -6.23 29.84 20.74
C ARG A 141 -7.60 29.30 20.38
N ILE A 142 -8.62 30.14 20.47
CA ILE A 142 -9.96 29.81 19.95
C ILE A 142 -9.87 29.87 18.42
N PRO A 143 -10.17 28.77 17.69
CA PRO A 143 -10.19 28.81 16.24
C PRO A 143 -11.22 29.82 15.74
N SER A 144 -10.86 30.61 14.74
CA SER A 144 -11.74 31.62 14.16
C SER A 144 -13.02 31.03 13.54
N PHE A 145 -13.02 29.73 13.19
CA PHE A 145 -14.21 29.03 12.70
C PHE A 145 -15.23 28.67 13.79
N LEU A 146 -14.86 28.72 15.07
CA LEU A 146 -15.79 28.56 16.20
C LEU A 146 -16.34 29.90 16.69
N LEU A 147 -15.73 31.02 16.29
CA LEU A 147 -16.31 32.33 16.53
C LEU A 147 -17.46 32.51 15.54
N GLU A 148 -18.69 32.52 16.06
CA GLU A 148 -19.87 32.87 15.29
C GLU A 148 -19.62 34.25 14.66
N SER A 149 -19.35 34.28 13.35
CA SER A 149 -19.26 35.55 12.64
C SER A 149 -20.66 36.15 12.64
N PRO A 150 -20.86 37.38 13.16
CA PRO A 150 -22.18 38.00 13.27
C PRO A 150 -22.83 38.35 11.91
N SER A 151 -22.24 37.89 10.80
CA SER A 151 -22.60 38.24 9.42
C SER A 151 -22.89 37.05 8.51
N THR A 152 -22.93 35.80 9.01
CA THR A 152 -23.29 34.68 8.13
C THR A 152 -24.78 34.72 7.77
N PRO A 153 -25.16 34.72 6.49
CA PRO A 153 -26.56 34.66 6.07
C PRO A 153 -27.20 33.39 6.62
N SER A 154 -28.44 33.50 7.11
CA SER A 154 -29.19 32.40 7.70
C SER A 154 -29.22 31.20 6.75
N VAL A 155 -28.39 30.20 7.06
CA VAL A 155 -28.44 28.92 6.37
C VAL A 155 -29.79 28.32 6.73
N ASN A 156 -30.66 28.26 5.72
CA ASN A 156 -32.04 27.82 5.83
C ASN A 156 -32.12 26.50 6.64
N PRO A 157 -32.73 26.47 7.85
CA PRO A 157 -32.64 25.34 8.78
C PRO A 157 -33.20 24.03 8.21
N SER A 158 -33.98 24.11 7.12
CA SER A 158 -34.58 22.99 6.42
C SER A 158 -33.59 22.24 5.50
N LYS A 159 -32.43 22.82 5.17
CA LYS A 159 -31.36 22.14 4.42
C LYS A 159 -30.21 21.84 5.38
N LYS A 160 -30.19 20.62 5.93
CA LYS A 160 -29.03 20.08 6.64
C LYS A 160 -27.87 19.91 5.66
N VAL A 161 -27.17 20.99 5.33
CA VAL A 161 -25.88 20.91 4.65
C VAL A 161 -24.92 20.35 5.69
N LYS A 162 -24.67 19.04 5.62
CA LYS A 162 -23.68 18.36 6.45
C LYS A 162 -22.28 18.73 5.93
N SER A 163 -21.84 19.96 6.14
CA SER A 163 -20.42 20.26 6.00
C SER A 163 -19.71 19.71 7.24
N LEU A 164 -18.84 18.71 7.03
CA LEU A 164 -18.03 18.11 8.12
C LEU A 164 -17.13 19.14 8.83
N TRP A 165 -16.91 20.31 8.20
CA TRP A 165 -16.00 21.36 8.66
C TRP A 165 -16.63 22.77 8.74
N GLY A 166 -17.97 22.87 8.74
CA GLY A 166 -18.67 24.17 8.81
C GLY A 166 -18.50 25.04 7.55
N ASN A 167 -18.24 26.33 7.71
CA ASN A 167 -17.95 27.29 6.61
C ASN A 167 -16.46 27.28 6.20
N MET A 168 -15.64 26.37 6.76
CA MET A 168 -14.23 26.31 6.44
C MET A 168 -14.04 25.62 5.08
N PRO A 169 -13.41 26.29 4.09
CA PRO A 169 -13.06 25.61 2.86
C PRO A 169 -12.12 24.45 3.19
N ALA A 170 -12.30 23.31 2.54
CA ALA A 170 -11.30 22.25 2.59
C ALA A 170 -10.03 22.77 1.91
N ILE A 171 -9.00 23.04 2.70
CA ILE A 171 -7.69 23.45 2.19
C ILE A 171 -6.81 22.21 2.17
N ASP A 172 -6.46 21.75 0.96
CA ASP A 172 -5.43 20.73 0.79
C ASP A 172 -4.08 21.44 0.55
N ILE A 173 -3.09 21.11 1.38
CA ILE A 173 -1.73 21.69 1.27
C ILE A 173 -0.85 20.66 0.58
N VAL A 174 -0.73 20.79 -0.74
CA VAL A 174 0.16 19.94 -1.54
C VAL A 174 1.61 20.39 -1.33
N LYS A 175 2.35 19.67 -0.49
CA LYS A 175 3.81 19.87 -0.32
C LYS A 175 4.57 19.16 -1.44
N ILE A 176 4.60 19.76 -2.64
CA ILE A 176 5.18 19.15 -3.86
C ILE A 176 6.61 18.63 -3.64
N ALA A 177 7.45 19.40 -2.95
CA ALA A 177 8.83 19.01 -2.67
C ALA A 177 8.99 17.73 -1.84
N PHE A 178 7.97 17.38 -1.04
CA PHE A 178 7.96 16.22 -0.16
C PHE A 178 7.08 15.07 -0.68
N ASN A 179 5.99 15.39 -1.37
CA ASN A 179 5.01 14.39 -1.82
C ASN A 179 5.46 13.69 -3.11
N GLU A 180 6.08 14.42 -4.05
CA GLU A 180 6.37 13.90 -5.39
C GLU A 180 7.86 13.60 -5.62
N LEU A 181 8.74 13.96 -4.68
CA LEU A 181 10.19 13.92 -4.88
C LEU A 181 10.88 13.25 -3.68
N ALA A 182 11.49 12.09 -3.92
CA ALA A 182 12.09 11.22 -2.90
C ALA A 182 13.27 11.82 -2.11
N ASN A 183 13.69 13.05 -2.43
CA ASN A 183 14.98 13.60 -2.02
C ASN A 183 14.84 14.95 -1.29
N GLY A 184 13.63 15.49 -1.14
CA GLY A 184 13.36 16.79 -0.50
C GLY A 184 14.02 18.01 -1.20
N LYS A 185 14.69 17.80 -2.34
CA LYS A 185 15.29 18.85 -3.16
C LYS A 185 14.40 19.06 -4.38
N SER A 186 13.69 20.18 -4.40
CA SER A 186 12.82 20.55 -5.49
C SER A 186 13.20 21.92 -6.02
N SER A 187 13.63 21.96 -7.27
CA SER A 187 13.59 23.13 -8.15
C SER A 187 12.42 23.00 -9.13
N PHE A 188 11.28 22.45 -8.68
CA PHE A 188 10.11 22.28 -9.54
C PHE A 188 9.59 23.64 -9.99
N ASN A 189 9.92 24.04 -11.22
CA ASN A 189 9.57 25.34 -11.80
C ASN A 189 8.43 25.26 -12.84
N LYS A 190 7.80 24.09 -12.97
CA LYS A 190 6.77 23.87 -13.99
C LYS A 190 5.40 24.31 -13.47
N PRO A 191 4.50 24.80 -14.35
CA PRO A 191 3.11 25.06 -13.99
C PRO A 191 2.43 23.80 -13.44
N ILE A 192 1.62 23.97 -12.40
CA ILE A 192 0.83 22.89 -11.78
C ILE A 192 -0.63 23.13 -12.15
N ASN A 193 -1.26 22.13 -12.76
CA ASN A 193 -2.68 22.18 -13.06
C ASN A 193 -3.42 21.45 -11.93
N LEU A 194 -4.24 22.18 -11.17
CA LEU A 194 -5.07 21.61 -10.11
C LEU A 194 -6.51 21.45 -10.61
N LEU A 195 -7.09 20.26 -10.42
CA LEU A 195 -8.50 20.00 -10.71
C LEU A 195 -9.26 19.93 -9.39
N PHE A 196 -10.24 20.81 -9.22
CA PHE A 196 -11.21 20.73 -8.14
C PHE A 196 -12.48 20.05 -8.68
N ALA A 197 -12.71 18.80 -8.30
CA ALA A 197 -13.96 18.10 -8.57
C ALA A 197 -14.85 18.17 -7.32
N ALA A 198 -16.08 18.63 -7.50
CA ALA A 198 -17.10 18.75 -6.45
C ALA A 198 -18.30 17.86 -6.77
#